data_AF-A0A553NTA3-F1
#
_entry.id   AF-A0A553NTA3-F1
#
_cell.length_a   1.000
_cell.length_b   1.000
_cell.length_c   1.000
_cell.angle_alpha   90.00
_cell.angle_beta   90.00
_cell.angle_gamma   90.00
#
_symmetry.space_group_name_H-M   'P 1'
#
loop_
_entity.id
_entity.type
_entity.pdbx_description
1 polymer ?
#
loop_
_entity_poly.entity_id
_entity_poly.type
_entity_poly.pdbx_seq_one_letter_code
_entity_poly.pdbx_strand_id
1 'polypeptide(L)'
;MAEMRNPLDVVPLEDQATADLSLPSPPSPPSQPSQPPERPPAFPLTLDSFEMFHCGQCRKTFSCRTSARSHRKANACRNSQETTCSANHKHKPISLKFDSMAEAEQWRLGNELDRYFSFKSGQKFYRVLHCSQNVKDKMAGSKKSKKIFNCDAKIFYSQRELCLCDNHESEWCWNLKQQVLVYGCLEHSHPIERNKIRLSKIVKDRAAELIASGVPSDVVLKEYLAQHEQDPNSKPLAYSDVYQIKKRCKLKGYDGKGVKHEKSSDLPCGSAFKGPFFEKRPNQIPKLDKIEGRIWNNEQEEIETFLAKFEKVEESMRLMKNIVKANDKPIANKRLLMESLRLSFDNLISASLSLSDQ
;
A
#
# COMPACT_ATOMS: atom_id res chain seq x y z
N MET A 1 -52.95 17.56 14.17
CA MET A 1 -52.00 16.54 13.71
C MET A 1 -51.84 15.55 14.83
N ALA A 2 -52.25 14.30 14.61
CA ALA A 2 -52.36 13.28 15.64
C ALA A 2 -50.98 12.68 15.95
N GLU A 3 -50.59 12.71 17.22
CA GLU A 3 -49.41 12.05 17.75
C GLU A 3 -49.69 10.55 17.90
N MET A 4 -49.04 9.72 17.07
CA MET A 4 -48.98 8.28 17.29
C MET A 4 -47.75 7.96 18.15
N ARG A 5 -48.00 7.59 19.41
CA ARG A 5 -47.00 6.95 20.28
C ARG A 5 -46.92 5.47 19.94
N ASN A 6 -45.69 4.99 19.71
CA ASN A 6 -45.35 3.57 19.61
C ASN A 6 -45.00 3.04 21.02
N PRO A 7 -45.72 2.04 21.55
CA PRO A 7 -45.27 1.28 22.72
C PRO A 7 -44.68 -0.08 22.28
N LEU A 8 -43.92 -0.71 23.20
CA LEU A 8 -43.25 -2.03 23.09
C LEU A 8 -41.85 -1.89 22.46
N ASP A 9 -40.74 -2.19 23.14
CA ASP A 9 -40.45 -3.45 23.83
C ASP A 9 -39.78 -3.29 25.20
N VAL A 10 -40.27 -4.11 26.12
CA VAL A 10 -39.75 -4.41 27.46
C VAL A 10 -38.76 -5.57 27.31
N VAL A 11 -37.49 -5.38 27.67
CA VAL A 11 -36.52 -6.47 27.78
C VAL A 11 -36.44 -6.88 29.26
N PRO A 12 -36.62 -8.17 29.61
CA PRO A 12 -36.49 -8.65 30.98
C PRO A 12 -35.02 -8.65 31.43
N LEU A 13 -34.80 -8.17 32.65
CA LEU A 13 -33.57 -8.28 33.41
C LEU A 13 -33.58 -9.67 34.08
N GLU A 14 -32.70 -10.58 33.66
CA GLU A 14 -32.48 -11.86 34.37
C GLU A 14 -31.23 -11.75 35.25
N ASP A 15 -31.49 -11.65 36.55
CA ASP A 15 -30.56 -11.93 37.63
C ASP A 15 -30.31 -13.45 37.71
N GLN A 16 -29.05 -13.88 37.54
CA GLN A 16 -28.57 -15.13 38.14
C GLN A 16 -27.20 -14.92 38.77
N ALA A 17 -27.23 -14.64 40.07
CA ALA A 17 -26.09 -14.77 40.96
C ALA A 17 -26.01 -16.22 41.43
N THR A 18 -25.07 -16.99 40.88
CA THR A 18 -24.60 -18.24 41.48
C THR A 18 -23.31 -17.94 42.23
N ALA A 19 -23.42 -17.87 43.56
CA ALA A 19 -22.29 -17.82 44.47
C ALA A 19 -21.70 -19.23 44.58
N ASP A 20 -20.57 -19.46 43.92
CA ASP A 20 -19.81 -20.70 44.01
C ASP A 20 -18.71 -20.53 45.08
N LEU A 21 -18.92 -21.17 46.23
CA LEU A 21 -17.97 -21.22 47.35
C LEU A 21 -16.80 -22.14 46.98
N SER A 22 -15.79 -21.57 46.33
CA SER A 22 -14.52 -22.25 46.04
C SER A 22 -13.60 -22.22 47.26
N LEU A 23 -13.23 -23.41 47.73
CA LEU A 23 -12.22 -23.65 48.77
C LEU A 23 -10.85 -23.05 48.40
N PRO A 24 -10.05 -22.62 49.38
CA PRO A 24 -8.71 -22.09 49.13
C PRO A 24 -7.77 -23.19 48.62
N SER A 25 -7.28 -23.01 47.39
CA SER A 25 -6.24 -23.85 46.80
C SER A 25 -4.94 -23.78 47.61
N PRO A 26 -4.19 -24.90 47.72
CA PRO A 26 -2.90 -24.93 48.41
C PRO A 26 -1.87 -24.01 47.73
N PRO A 27 -0.91 -23.47 48.49
CA PRO A 27 0.10 -22.55 47.96
C PRO A 27 0.94 -23.25 46.91
N SER A 28 0.94 -22.69 45.69
CA SER A 28 1.78 -23.14 44.59
C SER A 28 3.26 -23.07 44.97
N PRO A 29 4.08 -24.06 44.58
CA PRO A 29 5.52 -24.03 44.80
C PRO A 29 6.14 -22.79 44.12
N PRO A 30 7.23 -22.23 44.70
CA PRO A 30 7.87 -21.04 44.17
C PRO A 30 8.29 -21.28 42.72
N SER A 31 7.70 -20.50 41.81
CA SER A 31 7.97 -20.55 40.39
C SER A 31 9.45 -20.26 40.16
N GLN A 32 10.20 -21.27 39.73
CA GLN A 32 11.57 -21.07 39.24
C GLN A 32 11.52 -20.04 38.10
N PRO A 33 12.42 -19.04 38.09
CA PRO A 33 12.49 -18.08 36.99
C PRO A 33 12.76 -18.84 35.71
N SER A 34 11.74 -18.90 34.85
CA SER A 34 11.78 -19.48 33.52
C SER A 34 12.99 -18.90 32.80
N GLN A 35 13.96 -19.76 32.45
CA GLN A 35 15.08 -19.33 31.62
C GLN A 35 14.51 -18.68 30.34
N PRO A 36 15.07 -17.53 29.90
CA PRO A 36 14.62 -16.90 28.68
C PRO A 36 14.71 -17.92 27.53
N PRO A 37 13.70 -17.96 26.64
CA PRO A 37 13.66 -18.94 25.56
C PRO A 37 15.00 -18.95 24.82
N GLU A 38 15.61 -20.13 24.74
CA GLU A 38 16.89 -20.33 24.06
C GLU A 38 16.82 -19.74 22.66
N ARG A 39 17.82 -18.95 22.30
CA ARG A 39 17.95 -18.32 20.99
C ARG A 39 17.86 -19.42 19.94
N PRO A 40 16.92 -19.37 18.97
CA PRO A 40 16.85 -20.38 17.94
C PRO A 40 18.20 -20.48 17.21
N PRO A 41 18.62 -21.70 16.82
CA PRO A 41 19.92 -21.94 16.23
C PRO A 41 20.14 -20.99 15.06
N ALA A 42 21.24 -20.25 15.14
CA ALA A 42 21.61 -19.20 14.21
C ALA A 42 21.54 -19.75 12.78
N PHE A 43 20.53 -19.30 12.02
CA PHE A 43 20.50 -19.52 10.58
C PHE A 43 21.76 -18.91 9.96
N PRO A 44 22.30 -19.51 8.88
CA PRO A 44 23.51 -19.01 8.24
C PRO A 44 23.28 -17.56 7.83
N LEU A 45 24.02 -16.68 8.49
CA LEU A 45 24.02 -15.24 8.27
C LEU A 45 24.51 -14.99 6.84
N THR A 46 23.59 -14.99 5.88
CA THR A 46 23.80 -14.23 4.64
C THR A 46 24.01 -12.79 5.07
N LEU A 47 25.15 -12.22 4.68
CA LEU A 47 25.60 -10.88 5.03
C LEU A 47 24.42 -9.88 5.02
N ASP A 48 24.28 -9.12 6.10
CA ASP A 48 23.32 -8.03 6.31
C ASP A 48 21.91 -8.37 6.82
N SER A 49 21.75 -9.40 7.65
CA SER A 49 20.62 -9.43 8.60
C SER A 49 20.83 -8.37 9.68
N PHE A 50 20.57 -7.11 9.37
CA PHE A 50 20.61 -6.02 10.34
C PHE A 50 19.67 -6.37 11.52
N GLU A 51 20.20 -6.25 12.73
CA GLU A 51 19.42 -6.45 13.95
C GLU A 51 18.28 -5.42 14.00
N MET A 52 17.05 -5.86 13.71
CA MET A 52 15.89 -4.98 13.72
C MET A 52 15.22 -4.99 15.09
N PHE A 53 14.98 -3.79 15.62
CA PHE A 53 14.29 -3.59 16.89
C PHE A 53 12.86 -3.16 16.64
N HIS A 54 11.88 -3.65 17.39
CA HIS A 54 10.49 -3.25 17.22
C HIS A 54 9.92 -2.52 18.43
N CYS A 55 8.91 -1.69 18.18
CA CYS A 55 8.09 -1.09 19.23
C CYS A 55 6.89 -2.00 19.50
N GLY A 56 6.77 -2.54 20.72
CA GLY A 56 5.65 -3.43 21.09
C GLY A 56 4.25 -2.79 21.02
N GLN A 57 4.16 -1.44 20.99
CA GLN A 57 2.89 -0.73 20.89
C GLN A 57 2.44 -0.51 19.42
N CYS A 58 3.29 0.07 18.58
CA CYS A 58 2.91 0.41 17.19
C CYS A 58 3.44 -0.59 16.14
N ARG A 59 4.23 -1.58 16.55
CA ARG A 59 4.88 -2.59 15.69
C ARG A 59 5.82 -2.03 14.62
N LYS A 60 6.17 -0.74 14.71
CA LYS A 60 7.20 -0.13 13.86
C LYS A 60 8.57 -0.74 14.18
N THR A 61 9.36 -1.00 13.14
CA THR A 61 10.73 -1.49 13.27
C THR A 61 11.76 -0.38 13.08
N PHE A 62 12.96 -0.64 13.60
CA PHE A 62 14.05 0.31 13.72
C PHE A 62 15.37 -0.43 13.52
N SER A 63 16.30 0.18 12.79
CA SER A 63 17.65 -0.37 12.58
C SER A 63 18.55 -0.30 13.82
N CYS A 64 18.13 0.42 14.87
CA CYS A 64 18.91 0.50 16.11
C CYS A 64 18.05 0.59 17.37
N ARG A 65 18.54 -0.01 18.45
CA ARG A 65 17.87 -0.06 19.77
C ARG A 65 17.59 1.32 20.35
N THR A 66 18.54 2.25 20.20
CA THR A 66 18.43 3.62 20.72
C THR A 66 17.27 4.37 20.08
N SER A 67 17.06 4.22 18.76
CA SER A 67 15.94 4.87 18.08
C SER A 67 14.58 4.28 18.50
N ALA A 68 14.50 2.95 18.68
CA ALA A 68 13.30 2.29 19.20
C ALA A 68 12.97 2.75 20.63
N ARG A 69 13.98 2.92 21.49
CA ARG A 69 13.81 3.49 22.84
C ARG A 69 13.37 4.95 22.81
N SER A 70 14.01 5.78 21.99
CA SER A 70 13.63 7.19 21.82
C SER A 70 12.19 7.32 21.34
N HIS A 71 11.79 6.51 20.36
CA HIS A 71 10.42 6.43 19.86
C HIS A 71 9.40 6.08 20.97
N ARG A 72 9.69 5.06 21.78
CA ARG A 72 8.85 4.67 22.93
C ARG A 72 8.78 5.77 23.98
N LYS A 73 9.93 6.36 24.37
CA LYS A 73 9.99 7.45 25.36
C LYS A 73 9.20 8.68 24.93
N ALA A 74 9.24 9.01 23.64
CA ALA A 74 8.48 10.13 23.08
C ALA A 74 6.98 9.84 22.90
N ASN A 75 6.51 8.61 23.14
CA ASN A 75 5.15 8.15 22.83
C ASN A 75 4.73 8.48 21.38
N ALA A 76 5.70 8.51 20.46
CA ALA A 76 5.45 8.88 19.06
C ALA A 76 4.60 7.84 18.30
N CYS A 77 4.54 6.60 18.82
CA CYS A 77 3.62 5.54 18.38
C CYS A 77 2.17 6.00 18.40
N ARG A 78 1.72 6.52 19.56
CA ARG A 78 0.32 6.82 19.84
C ARG A 78 -0.18 8.01 19.00
N ASN A 79 0.62 9.07 18.95
CA ASN A 79 0.30 10.27 18.18
C ASN A 79 0.08 9.96 16.69
N SER A 80 0.86 9.04 16.12
CA SER A 80 0.73 8.67 14.71
C SER A 80 -0.54 7.89 14.38
N GLN A 81 -1.14 7.21 15.36
CA GLN A 81 -2.33 6.39 15.17
C GLN A 81 -3.63 7.12 15.53
N GLU A 82 -3.61 8.02 16.52
CA GLU A 82 -4.82 8.64 17.06
C GLU A 82 -5.21 9.95 16.36
N THR A 83 -4.27 10.77 15.86
CA THR A 83 -4.62 12.04 15.21
C THR A 83 -5.02 11.84 13.75
N THR A 84 -6.22 11.33 13.54
CA THR A 84 -6.79 11.04 12.22
C THR A 84 -7.23 12.32 11.48
N CYS A 85 -7.53 13.40 12.21
CA CYS A 85 -7.98 14.68 11.67
C CYS A 85 -7.90 15.76 12.77
N SER A 86 -7.60 17.02 12.39
CA SER A 86 -7.55 18.18 13.31
C SER A 86 -8.84 18.98 13.39
N ALA A 87 -9.80 18.71 12.48
CA ALA A 87 -11.04 19.46 12.43
C ALA A 87 -12.01 19.02 13.53
N ASN A 88 -12.84 19.96 14.00
CA ASN A 88 -13.89 19.68 14.98
C ASN A 88 -15.12 19.05 14.30
N HIS A 89 -15.16 17.72 14.21
CA HIS A 89 -16.32 16.97 13.75
C HIS A 89 -16.32 15.56 14.36
N LYS A 90 -17.42 14.81 14.20
CA LYS A 90 -17.48 13.41 14.64
C LYS A 90 -16.51 12.59 13.80
N HIS A 91 -15.38 12.20 14.37
CA HIS A 91 -14.40 11.40 13.63
C HIS A 91 -14.92 9.99 13.40
N LYS A 92 -14.69 9.48 12.18
CA LYS A 92 -14.80 8.07 11.85
C LYS A 92 -13.40 7.56 11.48
N PRO A 93 -12.55 7.27 12.48
CA PRO A 93 -11.18 6.85 12.23
C PRO A 93 -11.17 5.47 11.56
N ILE A 94 -10.21 5.28 10.67
CA ILE A 94 -9.88 3.96 10.11
C ILE A 94 -8.42 3.65 10.40
N SER A 95 -8.14 2.37 10.65
CA SER A 95 -6.79 1.83 10.80
C SER A 95 -6.82 0.37 10.36
N LEU A 96 -6.47 0.13 9.10
CA LEU A 96 -6.53 -1.16 8.43
C LEU A 96 -5.14 -1.55 7.94
N LYS A 97 -4.86 -2.85 7.89
CA LYS A 97 -3.60 -3.40 7.40
C LYS A 97 -3.89 -4.30 6.20
N PHE A 98 -3.06 -4.20 5.18
CA PHE A 98 -3.12 -5.01 3.97
C PHE A 98 -1.74 -5.56 3.64
N ASP A 99 -1.69 -6.67 2.92
CA ASP A 99 -0.43 -7.28 2.49
C ASP A 99 0.18 -6.55 1.29
N SER A 100 -0.63 -5.83 0.51
CA SER A 100 -0.15 -5.08 -0.65
C SER A 100 -0.90 -3.77 -0.90
N MET A 101 -0.28 -2.87 -1.67
CA MET A 101 -0.93 -1.64 -2.12
C MET A 101 -2.11 -1.90 -3.04
N ALA A 102 -2.09 -3.01 -3.79
CA ALA A 102 -3.16 -3.41 -4.69
C ALA A 102 -4.41 -3.81 -3.91
N GLU A 103 -4.24 -4.62 -2.87
CA GLU A 103 -5.33 -5.04 -1.97
C GLU A 103 -5.96 -3.84 -1.26
N ALA A 104 -5.13 -2.93 -0.72
CA ALA A 104 -5.59 -1.69 -0.12
C ALA A 104 -6.36 -0.79 -1.12
N GLU A 105 -5.94 -0.79 -2.38
CA GLU A 105 -6.65 -0.08 -3.45
C GLU A 105 -7.97 -0.76 -3.82
N GLN A 106 -8.03 -2.09 -3.83
CA GLN A 106 -9.27 -2.83 -4.07
C GLN A 106 -10.28 -2.58 -2.95
N TRP A 107 -9.84 -2.58 -1.68
CA TRP A 107 -10.68 -2.20 -0.54
C TRP A 107 -11.27 -0.80 -0.72
N ARG A 108 -10.45 0.17 -1.14
CA ARG A 108 -10.90 1.55 -1.40
C ARG A 108 -12.03 1.60 -2.42
N LEU A 109 -11.88 0.84 -3.51
CA LEU A 109 -12.84 0.80 -4.61
C LEU A 109 -14.12 0.07 -4.20
N GLY A 110 -14.01 -1.05 -3.48
CA GLY A 110 -15.15 -1.81 -2.96
C GLY A 110 -16.00 -1.03 -1.96
N ASN A 111 -15.39 -0.09 -1.24
CA ASN A 111 -16.10 0.86 -0.36
C ASN A 111 -16.47 2.18 -1.06
N GLU A 112 -16.27 2.25 -2.38
CA GLU A 112 -16.53 3.42 -3.24
C GLU A 112 -15.96 4.75 -2.72
N LEU A 113 -14.84 4.70 -1.96
CA LEU A 113 -14.24 5.89 -1.36
C LEU A 113 -13.69 6.86 -2.40
N ASP A 114 -13.46 6.40 -3.64
CA ASP A 114 -13.03 7.22 -4.76
C ASP A 114 -14.10 8.22 -5.25
N ARG A 115 -15.36 8.06 -4.81
CA ARG A 115 -16.44 9.06 -4.97
C ARG A 115 -16.13 10.36 -4.22
N TYR A 116 -15.62 10.23 -3.01
CA TYR A 116 -15.48 11.32 -2.05
C TYR A 116 -14.03 11.80 -1.92
N PHE A 117 -13.08 10.90 -2.10
CA PHE A 117 -11.65 11.14 -1.94
C PHE A 117 -10.90 11.11 -3.28
N SER A 118 -9.90 11.97 -3.44
CA SER A 118 -9.01 12.03 -4.60
C SER A 118 -7.55 11.97 -4.19
N PHE A 119 -6.73 11.27 -4.99
CA PHE A 119 -5.28 11.33 -4.85
C PHE A 119 -4.78 12.74 -5.13
N LYS A 120 -4.01 13.28 -4.20
CA LYS A 120 -3.37 14.60 -4.36
C LYS A 120 -1.92 14.47 -4.78
N SER A 121 -1.20 13.59 -4.08
CA SER A 121 0.22 13.34 -4.27
C SER A 121 0.56 12.00 -3.64
N GLY A 122 1.60 11.35 -4.15
CA GLY A 122 2.11 10.13 -3.56
C GLY A 122 3.54 9.86 -3.98
N GLN A 123 4.34 9.41 -3.03
CA GLN A 123 5.57 8.68 -3.29
C GLN A 123 5.22 7.21 -3.52
N LYS A 124 6.19 6.41 -4.01
CA LYS A 124 6.00 4.98 -4.29
C LYS A 124 5.38 4.22 -3.10
N PHE A 125 5.85 4.52 -1.90
CA PHE A 125 5.46 3.84 -0.65
C PHE A 125 4.48 4.63 0.23
N TYR A 126 4.04 5.81 -0.21
CA TYR A 126 3.17 6.66 0.59
C TYR A 126 2.21 7.45 -0.29
N ARG A 127 0.91 7.25 -0.12
CA ARG A 127 -0.14 7.97 -0.87
C ARG A 127 -1.08 8.65 0.09
N VAL A 128 -1.52 9.86 -0.28
CA VAL A 128 -2.52 10.61 0.49
C VAL A 128 -3.73 10.88 -0.38
N LEU A 129 -4.90 10.54 0.16
CA LEU A 129 -6.18 10.89 -0.41
C LEU A 129 -6.79 11.99 0.43
N HIS A 130 -7.28 13.02 -0.24
CA HIS A 130 -7.98 14.13 0.37
C HIS A 130 -9.43 14.17 -0.07
N CYS A 131 -10.30 14.78 0.72
CA CYS A 131 -11.63 15.15 0.28
C CYS A 131 -11.56 15.88 -1.08
N SER A 132 -12.30 15.38 -2.06
CA SER A 132 -12.36 15.93 -3.42
C SER A 132 -12.89 17.38 -3.48
N GLN A 133 -13.67 17.77 -2.47
CA GLN A 133 -14.27 19.10 -2.34
C GLN A 133 -13.39 20.09 -1.54
N ASN A 134 -12.18 19.70 -1.09
CA ASN A 134 -11.28 20.57 -0.33
C ASN A 134 -10.70 21.73 -1.18
N VAL A 135 -10.76 22.96 -0.65
CA VAL A 135 -10.31 24.23 -1.29
C VAL A 135 -8.79 24.43 -1.27
N LYS A 136 -8.08 23.88 -0.28
CA LYS A 136 -6.70 24.28 0.06
C LYS A 136 -5.66 24.08 -1.07
N ASP A 137 -6.02 23.42 -2.17
CA ASP A 137 -5.04 22.86 -3.13
C ASP A 137 -4.87 23.63 -4.45
N LYS A 138 -5.49 24.79 -4.61
CA LYS A 138 -5.22 25.64 -5.79
C LYS A 138 -4.16 26.68 -5.49
N MET A 139 -2.91 26.32 -5.77
CA MET A 139 -1.84 27.30 -5.94
C MET A 139 -2.23 28.33 -7.01
N ALA A 140 -1.82 29.58 -6.75
CA ALA A 140 -2.14 30.78 -7.50
C ALA A 140 -1.92 30.61 -9.01
N GLY A 141 -2.98 30.69 -9.83
CA GLY A 141 -2.81 30.83 -11.29
C GLY A 141 -4.03 30.44 -12.14
N SER A 142 -4.80 29.42 -11.76
CA SER A 142 -6.01 29.04 -12.51
C SER A 142 -7.26 29.70 -11.93
N LYS A 143 -8.14 30.24 -12.80
CA LYS A 143 -9.43 30.87 -12.44
C LYS A 143 -10.07 30.10 -11.27
N LYS A 144 -10.17 30.79 -10.13
CA LYS A 144 -10.57 30.23 -8.83
C LYS A 144 -11.93 29.55 -8.96
N SER A 145 -11.96 28.24 -9.24
CA SER A 145 -13.17 27.46 -8.97
C SER A 145 -13.35 27.54 -7.46
N LYS A 146 -14.41 28.21 -7.01
CA LYS A 146 -14.81 28.36 -5.61
C LYS A 146 -15.10 26.97 -5.06
N LYS A 147 -14.07 26.22 -4.68
CA LYS A 147 -14.25 25.09 -3.77
C LYS A 147 -14.59 25.70 -2.42
N ILE A 148 -15.51 25.08 -1.70
CA ILE A 148 -16.30 25.77 -0.66
C ILE A 148 -15.82 25.40 0.75
N PHE A 149 -15.21 24.23 0.94
CA PHE A 149 -14.97 23.68 2.28
C PHE A 149 -13.50 23.41 2.61
N ASN A 150 -13.09 23.86 3.79
CA ASN A 150 -11.80 23.50 4.38
C ASN A 150 -11.92 22.14 5.11
N CYS A 151 -11.85 21.07 4.33
CA CYS A 151 -12.04 19.70 4.83
C CYS A 151 -10.71 19.03 5.14
N ASP A 152 -10.48 18.67 6.41
CA ASP A 152 -9.26 17.98 6.85
C ASP A 152 -9.36 16.45 6.73
N ALA A 153 -10.49 15.92 6.25
CA ALA A 153 -10.67 14.50 5.99
C ALA A 153 -9.64 14.01 4.97
N LYS A 154 -8.85 13.02 5.40
CA LYS A 154 -7.74 12.46 4.64
C LYS A 154 -7.55 10.99 5.00
N ILE A 155 -7.12 10.22 4.00
CA ILE A 155 -6.74 8.82 4.14
C ILE A 155 -5.30 8.66 3.67
N PHE A 156 -4.49 8.05 4.50
CA PHE A 156 -3.10 7.75 4.25
C PHE A 156 -2.95 6.28 3.91
N TYR A 157 -2.16 6.00 2.89
CA TYR A 157 -1.67 4.67 2.57
C TYR A 157 -0.16 4.72 2.77
N SER A 158 0.36 3.93 3.69
CA SER A 158 1.79 3.87 3.95
C SER A 158 2.27 2.42 3.89
N GLN A 159 3.06 2.12 2.87
CA GLN A 159 3.79 0.86 2.78
C GLN A 159 5.05 0.97 3.64
N ARG A 160 5.15 0.12 4.67
CA ARG A 160 6.29 0.08 5.59
C ARG A 160 6.52 -1.35 6.03
N GLU A 161 7.72 -1.63 6.49
CA GLU A 161 8.02 -2.88 7.16
C GLU A 161 7.46 -2.82 8.59
N LEU A 162 6.66 -3.80 8.94
CA LEU A 162 6.04 -3.93 10.25
C LEU A 162 6.42 -5.28 10.87
N CYS A 163 6.57 -5.26 12.19
CA CYS A 163 6.75 -6.48 12.97
C CYS A 163 5.42 -7.24 13.05
N LEU A 164 5.47 -8.53 12.71
CA LEU A 164 4.35 -9.48 12.86
C LEU A 164 4.62 -10.55 13.92
N CYS A 165 5.50 -10.27 14.88
CA CYS A 165 5.66 -11.15 16.04
C CYS A 165 4.39 -11.09 16.90
N ASP A 166 3.93 -12.21 17.41
CA ASP A 166 2.78 -12.26 18.33
C ASP A 166 3.20 -11.86 19.75
N ASN A 167 4.41 -12.27 20.16
CA ASN A 167 5.03 -11.84 21.40
C ASN A 167 5.99 -10.66 21.14
N HIS A 168 5.78 -9.56 21.88
CA HIS A 168 6.57 -8.33 21.81
C HIS A 168 7.43 -8.09 23.07
N GLU A 169 7.58 -9.10 23.93
CA GLU A 169 8.45 -9.03 25.12
C GLU A 169 9.92 -8.87 24.73
N SER A 170 10.34 -9.51 23.63
CA SER A 170 11.68 -9.31 23.07
C SER A 170 11.74 -7.99 22.31
N GLU A 171 12.81 -7.21 22.50
CA GLU A 171 13.00 -5.98 21.72
C GLU A 171 13.36 -6.24 20.24
N TRP A 172 13.62 -7.51 19.90
CA TRP A 172 14.14 -7.96 18.62
C TRP A 172 13.00 -8.41 17.71
N CYS A 173 13.10 -8.09 16.41
CA CYS A 173 12.13 -8.50 15.42
C CYS A 173 12.71 -9.57 14.51
N TRP A 174 12.17 -10.78 14.59
CA TRP A 174 12.51 -11.88 13.67
C TRP A 174 11.50 -12.03 12.53
N ASN A 175 10.30 -11.46 12.67
CA ASN A 175 9.22 -11.56 11.69
C ASN A 175 8.89 -10.18 11.11
N LEU A 176 9.76 -9.70 10.23
CA LEU A 176 9.58 -8.45 9.49
C LEU A 176 8.82 -8.73 8.19
N LYS A 177 7.66 -8.11 8.00
CA LYS A 177 6.92 -8.18 6.74
C LYS A 177 6.62 -6.79 6.23
N GLN A 178 6.75 -6.59 4.93
CA GLN A 178 6.26 -5.39 4.29
C GLN A 178 4.72 -5.42 4.30
N GLN A 179 4.10 -4.39 4.86
CA GLN A 179 2.65 -4.23 4.90
C GLN A 179 2.24 -2.82 4.50
N VAL A 180 0.98 -2.68 4.10
CA VAL A 180 0.36 -1.39 3.82
C VAL A 180 -0.59 -1.05 4.94
N LEU A 181 -0.29 0.04 5.64
CA LEU A 181 -1.19 0.61 6.64
C LEU A 181 -2.07 1.68 5.97
N VAL A 182 -3.39 1.50 6.10
CA VAL A 182 -4.38 2.48 5.67
C VAL A 182 -5.02 3.11 6.90
N TYR A 183 -4.85 4.40 7.07
CA TYR A 183 -5.34 5.10 8.25
C TYR A 183 -5.78 6.53 7.95
N GLY A 184 -6.66 7.10 8.76
CA GLY A 184 -7.19 8.44 8.55
C GLY A 184 -8.63 8.59 9.03
N CYS A 185 -9.31 9.62 8.55
CA CYS A 185 -10.72 9.89 8.89
C CYS A 185 -11.59 9.82 7.63
N LEU A 186 -12.65 9.01 7.69
CA LEU A 186 -13.65 8.91 6.62
C LEU A 186 -14.68 10.05 6.67
N GLU A 187 -15.00 10.55 7.86
CA GLU A 187 -16.01 11.59 8.02
C GLU A 187 -15.51 12.94 7.49
N HIS A 188 -16.40 13.71 6.86
CA HIS A 188 -16.11 15.04 6.36
C HIS A 188 -16.59 16.11 7.36
N SER A 189 -15.87 17.23 7.46
CA SER A 189 -16.30 18.37 8.28
C SER A 189 -17.42 19.22 7.65
N HIS A 190 -18.00 18.74 6.54
CA HIS A 190 -19.04 19.43 5.78
C HIS A 190 -19.94 18.39 5.09
N PRO A 191 -21.19 18.75 4.78
CA PRO A 191 -22.03 17.92 3.93
C PRO A 191 -21.41 17.80 2.54
N ILE A 192 -21.49 16.61 1.95
CA ILE A 192 -20.98 16.35 0.62
C ILE A 192 -22.01 16.83 -0.41
N GLU A 193 -21.65 17.83 -1.22
CA GLU A 193 -22.53 18.32 -2.27
C GLU A 193 -22.77 17.24 -3.34
N ARG A 194 -24.02 16.86 -3.56
CA ARG A 194 -24.40 15.78 -4.50
C ARG A 194 -23.89 16.00 -5.92
N ASN A 195 -23.97 17.23 -6.43
CA ASN A 195 -23.48 17.59 -7.77
C ASN A 195 -21.95 17.58 -7.89
N LYS A 196 -21.21 17.45 -6.78
CA LYS A 196 -19.75 17.34 -6.74
C LYS A 196 -19.27 15.91 -6.41
N ILE A 197 -20.18 14.98 -6.13
CA ILE A 197 -19.84 13.56 -5.96
C ILE A 197 -19.31 13.05 -7.30
N ARG A 198 -18.20 12.31 -7.28
CA ARG A 198 -17.66 11.70 -8.49
C ARG A 198 -18.35 10.35 -8.70
N LEU A 199 -18.53 9.93 -9.95
CA LEU A 199 -18.89 8.55 -10.23
C LEU A 199 -17.82 7.62 -9.66
N SER A 200 -18.22 6.58 -8.92
CA SER A 200 -17.29 5.55 -8.45
C SER A 200 -16.65 4.85 -9.64
N LYS A 201 -15.46 4.30 -9.44
CA LYS A 201 -14.80 3.50 -10.47
C LYS A 201 -15.65 2.30 -10.86
N ILE A 202 -16.27 1.62 -9.90
CA ILE A 202 -17.14 0.46 -10.15
C ILE A 202 -18.26 0.83 -11.14
N VAL A 203 -18.95 1.95 -10.91
CA VAL A 203 -20.01 2.44 -11.82
C VAL A 203 -19.46 2.78 -13.20
N LYS A 204 -18.29 3.42 -13.29
CA LYS A 204 -17.65 3.71 -14.59
C LYS A 204 -17.30 2.44 -15.34
N ASP A 205 -16.76 1.45 -14.64
CA ASP A 205 -16.26 0.22 -15.23
C ASP A 205 -17.44 -0.60 -15.77
N ARG A 206 -18.50 -0.78 -14.97
CA ARG A 206 -19.73 -1.45 -15.41
C ARG A 206 -20.44 -0.69 -16.54
N ALA A 207 -20.49 0.65 -16.49
CA ALA A 207 -21.04 1.43 -17.59
C ALA A 207 -20.20 1.27 -18.88
N ALA A 208 -18.88 1.23 -18.78
CA ALA A 208 -18.00 1.00 -19.92
C ALA A 208 -18.22 -0.39 -20.53
N GLU A 209 -18.41 -1.42 -19.69
CA GLU A 209 -18.71 -2.78 -20.13
C GLU A 209 -20.03 -2.86 -20.90
N LEU A 210 -21.12 -2.30 -20.37
CA LEU A 210 -22.40 -2.25 -21.08
C LEU A 210 -22.26 -1.57 -22.44
N ILE A 211 -21.53 -0.45 -22.50
CA ILE A 211 -21.29 0.26 -23.76
C ILE A 211 -20.43 -0.58 -24.71
N ALA A 212 -19.41 -1.28 -24.20
CA ALA A 212 -18.55 -2.15 -25.00
C ALA A 212 -19.32 -3.35 -25.58
N SER A 213 -20.35 -3.82 -24.86
CA SER A 213 -21.31 -4.83 -25.32
C SER A 213 -22.34 -4.28 -26.32
N GLY A 214 -22.27 -3.01 -26.72
CA GLY A 214 -23.18 -2.42 -27.70
C GLY A 214 -24.47 -1.86 -27.13
N VAL A 215 -24.64 -1.84 -25.80
CA VAL A 215 -25.85 -1.31 -25.15
C VAL A 215 -25.97 0.19 -25.44
N PRO A 216 -27.13 0.67 -25.94
CA PRO A 216 -27.33 2.09 -26.22
C PRO A 216 -27.16 2.95 -24.97
N SER A 217 -26.58 4.14 -25.13
CA SER A 217 -26.33 5.05 -24.02
C SER A 217 -27.59 5.44 -23.23
N ASP A 218 -28.73 5.55 -23.92
CA ASP A 218 -30.02 5.86 -23.28
C ASP A 218 -30.47 4.74 -22.34
N VAL A 219 -30.23 3.48 -22.72
CA VAL A 219 -30.55 2.30 -21.91
C VAL A 219 -29.65 2.24 -20.69
N VAL A 220 -28.33 2.47 -20.88
CA VAL A 220 -27.37 2.54 -19.76
C VAL A 220 -27.77 3.63 -18.76
N LEU A 221 -28.10 4.83 -19.25
CA LEU A 221 -28.55 5.93 -18.38
C LEU A 221 -29.82 5.56 -17.60
N LYS A 222 -30.81 4.93 -18.26
CA LYS A 222 -32.04 4.49 -17.60
C LYS A 222 -31.79 3.46 -16.49
N GLU A 223 -30.89 2.49 -16.71
CA GLU A 223 -30.52 1.49 -15.70
C GLU A 223 -29.89 2.16 -14.46
N TYR A 224 -28.95 3.08 -14.66
CA TYR A 224 -28.28 3.76 -13.55
C TYR A 224 -29.15 4.81 -12.86
N LEU A 225 -30.11 5.41 -13.56
CA LEU A 225 -31.12 6.27 -12.93
C LEU A 225 -31.96 5.47 -11.94
N ALA A 226 -32.38 4.25 -12.28
CA ALA A 226 -33.10 3.37 -11.36
C ALA A 226 -32.25 2.94 -10.16
N GLN A 227 -30.96 2.66 -10.35
CA GLN A 227 -30.05 2.34 -9.23
C GLN A 227 -29.83 3.54 -8.30
N HIS A 228 -29.78 4.77 -8.83
CA HIS A 228 -29.63 5.97 -8.04
C HIS A 228 -30.83 6.22 -7.11
N GLU A 229 -32.04 5.79 -7.47
CA GLU A 229 -33.20 5.86 -6.58
C GLU A 229 -33.00 4.99 -5.31
N GLN A 230 -32.18 3.95 -5.38
CA GLN A 230 -31.84 3.07 -4.26
C GLN A 230 -30.68 3.60 -3.40
N ASP A 231 -29.71 4.30 -4.01
CA ASP A 231 -28.60 4.96 -3.32
C ASP A 231 -28.61 6.49 -3.57
N PRO A 232 -29.30 7.28 -2.72
CA PRO A 232 -29.36 8.73 -2.83
C PRO A 232 -28.01 9.45 -2.68
N ASN A 233 -26.95 8.73 -2.24
CA ASN A 233 -25.60 9.26 -2.08
C ASN A 233 -24.71 8.97 -3.30
N SER A 234 -25.25 8.30 -4.33
CA SER A 234 -24.59 8.12 -5.61
C SER A 234 -24.71 9.35 -6.50
N LYS A 235 -23.75 9.57 -7.40
CA LYS A 235 -23.92 10.54 -8.49
C LYS A 235 -24.75 9.87 -9.59
N PRO A 236 -25.85 10.47 -10.07
CA PRO A 236 -26.56 9.94 -11.22
C PRO A 236 -25.68 10.04 -12.47
N LEU A 237 -25.70 8.99 -13.29
CA LEU A 237 -24.96 8.96 -14.54
C LEU A 237 -25.59 9.94 -15.54
N ALA A 238 -24.77 10.80 -16.18
CA ALA A 238 -25.23 11.72 -17.22
C ALA A 238 -24.61 11.39 -18.59
N TYR A 239 -25.20 11.89 -19.68
CA TYR A 239 -24.65 11.72 -21.04
C TYR A 239 -23.20 12.18 -21.16
N SER A 240 -22.84 13.26 -20.47
CA SER A 240 -21.46 13.78 -20.46
C SER A 240 -20.47 12.80 -19.82
N ASP A 241 -20.91 12.06 -18.80
CA ASP A 241 -20.09 11.01 -18.18
C ASP A 241 -19.95 9.81 -19.13
N VAL A 242 -21.03 9.37 -19.76
CA VAL A 242 -21.02 8.30 -20.77
C VAL A 242 -20.08 8.63 -21.93
N TYR A 243 -20.13 9.87 -22.43
CA TYR A 243 -19.20 10.36 -23.43
C TYR A 243 -17.74 10.30 -22.96
N GLN A 244 -17.46 10.73 -21.72
CA GLN A 244 -16.11 10.64 -21.16
C GLN A 244 -15.63 9.19 -21.00
N ILE A 245 -16.52 8.28 -20.61
CA ILE A 245 -16.23 6.84 -20.49
C ILE A 245 -15.88 6.28 -21.87
N LYS A 246 -16.75 6.48 -22.87
CA LYS A 246 -16.49 6.09 -24.28
C LYS A 246 -15.13 6.58 -24.77
N LYS A 247 -14.87 7.87 -24.57
CA LYS A 247 -13.62 8.53 -24.98
C LYS A 247 -12.39 7.92 -24.28
N ARG A 248 -12.46 7.69 -22.96
CA ARG A 248 -11.33 7.13 -22.19
C ARG A 248 -11.07 5.67 -22.55
N CYS A 249 -12.12 4.89 -22.77
CA CYS A 249 -12.02 3.46 -23.10
C CYS A 249 -11.79 3.22 -24.61
N LYS A 250 -11.71 4.28 -25.44
CA LYS A 250 -11.56 4.19 -26.90
C LYS A 250 -12.62 3.29 -27.55
N LEU A 251 -13.82 3.27 -26.99
CA LEU A 251 -14.93 2.46 -27.52
C LEU A 251 -15.37 3.09 -28.84
N LYS A 252 -15.22 2.36 -29.94
CA LYS A 252 -15.66 2.77 -31.27
C LYS A 252 -17.19 2.69 -31.36
N GLY A 253 -17.77 3.55 -32.18
CA GLY A 253 -19.15 3.38 -32.65
C GLY A 253 -20.21 3.78 -31.62
N TYR A 254 -20.75 4.98 -31.78
CA TYR A 254 -22.20 5.14 -31.76
C TYR A 254 -22.56 6.42 -32.51
N ASP A 255 -22.40 6.39 -33.82
CA ASP A 255 -22.77 7.51 -34.70
C ASP A 255 -24.26 7.41 -35.06
N GLY A 256 -25.12 7.10 -34.08
CA GLY A 256 -26.59 7.22 -34.14
C GLY A 256 -27.36 6.53 -35.28
N LYS A 257 -26.71 5.83 -36.22
CA LYS A 257 -27.34 5.35 -37.45
C LYS A 257 -27.05 3.86 -37.65
N GLY A 258 -27.99 3.00 -37.24
CA GLY A 258 -28.08 1.64 -37.76
C GLY A 258 -28.07 0.46 -36.77
N VAL A 259 -28.04 0.68 -35.45
CA VAL A 259 -28.07 -0.45 -34.50
C VAL A 259 -29.52 -0.91 -34.30
N LYS A 260 -29.80 -2.17 -34.66
CA LYS A 260 -31.08 -2.83 -34.37
C LYS A 260 -31.21 -2.99 -32.86
N HIS A 261 -32.32 -2.52 -32.29
CA HIS A 261 -32.60 -2.62 -30.85
C HIS A 261 -32.69 -4.09 -30.42
N GLU A 262 -31.63 -4.63 -29.82
CA GLU A 262 -31.75 -5.82 -28.97
C GLU A 262 -32.50 -5.44 -27.69
N LYS A 263 -33.42 -6.31 -27.27
CA LYS A 263 -34.34 -6.06 -26.15
C LYS A 263 -33.53 -6.02 -24.84
N SER A 264 -33.82 -5.02 -24.01
CA SER A 264 -33.14 -4.77 -22.73
C SER A 264 -33.31 -5.87 -21.67
N SER A 265 -34.15 -6.88 -21.93
CA SER A 265 -34.46 -7.97 -21.00
C SER A 265 -33.39 -9.05 -20.91
N ASP A 266 -32.48 -9.13 -21.88
CA ASP A 266 -31.48 -10.21 -21.95
C ASP A 266 -30.11 -9.80 -21.39
N LEU A 267 -30.03 -8.61 -20.77
CA LEU A 267 -28.81 -8.15 -20.14
C LEU A 267 -28.55 -8.95 -18.87
N PRO A 268 -27.32 -9.50 -18.70
CA PRO A 268 -26.96 -10.26 -17.50
C PRO A 268 -27.04 -9.36 -16.26
N CYS A 269 -28.17 -9.44 -15.57
CA CYS A 269 -28.38 -8.82 -14.27
C CYS A 269 -27.89 -9.79 -13.20
N GLY A 270 -26.62 -9.68 -12.80
CA GLY A 270 -26.06 -10.55 -11.77
C GLY A 270 -24.65 -10.19 -11.36
N SER A 271 -24.36 -10.36 -10.07
CA SER A 271 -23.07 -10.18 -9.38
C SER A 271 -21.92 -11.05 -9.89
N ALA A 272 -22.14 -11.86 -10.93
CA ALA A 272 -21.18 -12.78 -11.52
C ALA A 272 -20.45 -12.21 -12.76
N PHE A 273 -20.49 -10.89 -12.97
CA PHE A 273 -19.78 -10.27 -14.10
C PHE A 273 -18.31 -10.00 -13.73
N LYS A 274 -17.42 -10.92 -14.09
CA LYS A 274 -15.97 -10.75 -14.00
C LYS A 274 -15.47 -10.05 -15.26
N GLY A 275 -15.50 -8.73 -15.27
CA GLY A 275 -15.05 -7.92 -16.40
C GLY A 275 -13.53 -7.96 -16.62
N PRO A 276 -13.03 -8.43 -17.78
CA PRO A 276 -11.61 -8.40 -18.14
C PRO A 276 -11.14 -7.02 -18.66
N PHE A 277 -12.01 -6.01 -18.69
CA PHE A 277 -11.72 -4.73 -19.37
C PHE A 277 -10.90 -3.72 -18.54
N PHE A 278 -10.75 -3.93 -17.23
CA PHE A 278 -10.07 -2.98 -16.33
C PHE A 278 -8.91 -3.57 -15.52
N GLU A 279 -8.63 -4.87 -15.64
CA GLU A 279 -7.23 -5.29 -15.53
C GLU A 279 -6.50 -4.52 -16.60
N LYS A 280 -5.69 -3.55 -16.16
CA LYS A 280 -4.95 -2.66 -17.03
C LYS A 280 -4.42 -3.48 -18.20
N ARG A 281 -4.92 -3.26 -19.43
CA ARG A 281 -3.96 -3.18 -20.53
C ARG A 281 -2.93 -2.19 -20.00
N PRO A 282 -1.68 -2.63 -19.71
CA PRO A 282 -0.67 -1.71 -19.23
C PRO A 282 -0.77 -0.51 -20.14
N ASN A 283 -1.02 0.66 -19.56
CA ASN A 283 -1.01 1.89 -20.31
C ASN A 283 0.23 1.79 -21.19
N GLN A 284 0.07 1.85 -22.50
CA GLN A 284 1.16 2.26 -23.38
C GLN A 284 1.48 3.68 -22.93
N ILE A 285 2.25 3.77 -21.85
CA ILE A 285 3.10 4.88 -21.52
C ILE A 285 3.85 5.13 -22.83
N PRO A 286 3.89 6.37 -23.34
CA PRO A 286 4.72 6.67 -24.49
C PRO A 286 6.14 6.14 -24.22
N LYS A 287 6.52 5.05 -24.88
CA LYS A 287 7.86 4.45 -24.85
C LYS A 287 8.46 4.22 -23.44
N LEU A 288 7.74 3.59 -22.49
CA LEU A 288 8.43 3.05 -21.30
C LEU A 288 9.32 1.86 -21.67
N ASP A 289 8.93 1.02 -22.65
CA ASP A 289 9.78 -0.08 -23.15
C ASP A 289 11.15 0.39 -23.68
N LYS A 290 11.25 1.63 -24.20
CA LYS A 290 12.55 2.19 -24.61
C LYS A 290 13.34 2.79 -23.45
N ILE A 291 12.69 3.15 -22.35
CA ILE A 291 13.35 3.68 -21.15
C ILE A 291 13.77 2.51 -20.25
N GLU A 292 12.86 1.56 -19.97
CA GLU A 292 13.17 0.30 -19.27
C GLU A 292 14.16 -0.55 -20.05
N GLY A 293 14.06 -0.64 -21.37
CA GLY A 293 15.09 -1.33 -22.18
C GLY A 293 16.47 -0.64 -22.12
N ARG A 294 16.53 0.69 -22.01
CA ARG A 294 17.80 1.40 -21.79
C ARG A 294 18.34 1.21 -20.38
N ILE A 295 17.46 1.25 -19.37
CA ILE A 295 17.85 1.03 -17.98
C ILE A 295 18.38 -0.39 -17.83
N TRP A 296 17.67 -1.39 -18.37
CA TRP A 296 18.08 -2.79 -18.34
C TRP A 296 19.41 -3.01 -19.08
N ASN A 297 19.59 -2.40 -20.26
CA ASN A 297 20.84 -2.54 -21.00
C ASN A 297 22.02 -1.90 -20.24
N ASN A 298 21.81 -0.76 -19.58
CA ASN A 298 22.84 -0.14 -18.75
C ASN A 298 23.16 -1.01 -17.51
N GLU A 299 22.16 -1.53 -16.81
CA GLU A 299 22.35 -2.44 -15.67
C GLU A 299 23.07 -3.73 -16.11
N GLN A 300 22.74 -4.25 -17.29
CA GLN A 300 23.39 -5.44 -17.86
C GLN A 300 24.86 -5.16 -18.21
N GLU A 301 25.18 -4.01 -18.82
CA GLU A 301 26.55 -3.59 -19.14
C GLU A 301 27.39 -3.37 -17.86
N GLU A 302 26.78 -2.82 -16.80
CA GLU A 302 27.41 -2.68 -15.48
C GLU A 302 27.70 -4.04 -14.84
N ILE A 303 26.76 -4.98 -14.90
CA ILE A 303 26.94 -6.35 -14.41
C ILE A 303 28.03 -7.07 -15.19
N GLU A 304 28.04 -6.98 -16.52
CA GLU A 304 29.08 -7.58 -17.37
C GLU A 304 30.47 -6.99 -17.07
N THR A 305 30.53 -5.67 -16.88
CA THR A 305 31.77 -4.98 -16.47
C THR A 305 32.24 -5.45 -15.08
N PHE A 306 31.32 -5.68 -14.15
CA PHE A 306 31.64 -6.19 -12.82
C PHE A 306 32.14 -7.65 -12.87
N LEU A 307 31.49 -8.51 -13.66
CA LEU A 307 31.89 -9.90 -13.87
C LEU A 307 33.30 -10.00 -14.48
N ALA A 308 33.60 -9.18 -15.49
CA ALA A 308 34.94 -9.14 -16.10
C ALA A 308 36.03 -8.71 -15.09
N LYS A 309 35.72 -7.78 -14.18
CA LYS A 309 36.64 -7.42 -13.09
C LYS A 309 36.87 -8.60 -12.13
N PHE A 310 35.82 -9.37 -11.85
CA PHE A 310 35.90 -10.54 -10.97
C PHE A 310 36.76 -11.65 -11.57
N GLU A 311 36.58 -11.97 -12.87
CA GLU A 311 37.39 -12.95 -13.59
C GLU A 311 38.89 -12.59 -13.56
N LYS A 312 39.23 -11.30 -13.73
CA LYS A 312 40.61 -10.82 -13.64
C LYS A 312 41.22 -11.01 -12.25
N VAL A 313 40.42 -10.88 -11.20
CA VAL A 313 40.85 -11.14 -9.81
C VAL A 313 41.09 -12.63 -9.61
N GLU A 314 40.20 -13.50 -10.12
CA GLU A 314 40.39 -14.95 -10.06
C GLU A 314 41.65 -15.41 -10.79
N GLU A 315 41.92 -14.87 -11.98
CA GLU A 315 43.13 -15.18 -12.73
C GLU A 315 44.38 -14.74 -11.97
N SER A 316 44.35 -13.54 -11.37
CA SER A 316 45.43 -13.04 -10.52
C SER A 316 45.67 -13.96 -9.32
N MET A 317 44.60 -14.37 -8.62
CA MET A 317 44.64 -15.35 -7.52
C MET A 317 45.25 -16.68 -7.96
N ARG A 318 44.87 -17.18 -9.13
CA ARG A 318 45.41 -18.43 -9.71
C ARG A 318 46.91 -18.30 -9.99
N LEU A 319 47.36 -17.19 -10.57
CA LEU A 319 48.76 -16.93 -10.87
C LEU A 319 49.61 -16.84 -9.60
N MET A 320 49.14 -16.17 -8.56
CA MET A 320 49.85 -16.17 -7.28
C MET A 320 49.88 -17.53 -6.62
N LYS A 321 48.78 -18.30 -6.67
CA LYS A 321 48.77 -19.67 -6.14
C LYS A 321 49.88 -20.51 -6.78
N ASN A 322 50.10 -20.36 -8.09
CA ASN A 322 51.19 -21.02 -8.80
C ASN A 322 52.56 -20.51 -8.35
N ILE A 323 52.72 -19.21 -8.14
CA ILE A 323 54.00 -18.61 -7.70
C ILE A 323 54.34 -18.97 -6.24
N VAL A 324 53.36 -18.98 -5.35
CA VAL A 324 53.54 -19.38 -3.95
C VAL A 324 53.98 -20.84 -3.88
N LYS A 325 53.40 -21.70 -4.72
CA LYS A 325 53.75 -23.12 -4.85
C LYS A 325 55.12 -23.38 -5.48
N ALA A 326 55.65 -22.47 -6.30
CA ALA A 326 57.00 -22.61 -6.83
C ALA A 326 58.03 -22.43 -5.70
N ASN A 327 58.86 -23.45 -5.47
CA ASN A 327 59.87 -23.45 -4.41
C ASN A 327 61.08 -22.56 -4.74
N ASP A 328 61.19 -22.17 -6.01
CA ASP A 328 62.42 -21.63 -6.58
C ASP A 328 62.47 -20.10 -6.56
N LYS A 329 61.40 -19.45 -6.07
CA LYS A 329 61.31 -17.99 -6.02
C LYS A 329 61.65 -17.43 -4.64
N PRO A 330 62.53 -16.40 -4.57
CA PRO A 330 62.85 -15.72 -3.32
C PRO A 330 61.61 -15.16 -2.62
N ILE A 331 61.59 -15.21 -1.29
CA ILE A 331 60.48 -14.73 -0.44
C ILE A 331 60.11 -13.27 -0.74
N ALA A 332 61.10 -12.43 -1.06
CA ALA A 332 60.88 -11.02 -1.43
C ALA A 332 59.94 -10.86 -2.65
N ASN A 333 60.08 -11.71 -3.67
CA ASN A 333 59.21 -11.68 -4.85
C ASN A 333 57.79 -12.17 -4.54
N LYS A 334 57.65 -13.14 -3.62
CA LYS A 334 56.33 -13.60 -3.16
C LYS A 334 55.61 -12.48 -2.38
N ARG A 335 56.33 -11.68 -1.60
CA ARG A 335 55.79 -10.55 -0.84
C ARG A 335 55.28 -9.42 -1.74
N LEU A 336 56.07 -9.01 -2.75
CA LEU A 336 55.66 -7.98 -3.73
C LEU A 336 54.38 -8.36 -4.48
N LEU A 337 54.18 -9.65 -4.78
CA LEU A 337 52.97 -10.13 -5.43
C LEU A 337 51.74 -10.09 -4.53
N MET A 338 51.90 -10.43 -3.24
CA MET A 338 50.81 -10.32 -2.25
C MET A 338 50.40 -8.86 -2.04
N GLU A 339 51.36 -7.93 -2.05
CA GLU A 339 51.10 -6.48 -1.96
C GLU A 339 50.30 -5.97 -3.18
N SER A 340 50.69 -6.39 -4.39
CA SER A 340 49.99 -6.06 -5.65
C SER A 340 48.54 -6.57 -5.67
N LEU A 341 48.31 -7.77 -5.13
CA LEU A 341 46.97 -8.33 -4.99
C LEU A 341 46.11 -7.53 -4.01
N ARG A 342 46.68 -7.19 -2.86
CA ARG A 342 45.97 -6.41 -1.84
C ARG A 342 45.45 -5.10 -2.42
N LEU A 343 46.29 -4.39 -3.17
CA LEU A 343 45.89 -3.16 -3.88
C LEU A 343 44.78 -3.41 -4.91
N SER A 344 44.80 -4.56 -5.59
CA SER A 344 43.75 -4.92 -6.55
C SER A 344 42.39 -5.19 -5.86
N PHE A 345 42.40 -5.81 -4.68
CA PHE A 345 41.19 -6.00 -3.86
C PHE A 345 40.68 -4.68 -3.28
N ASP A 346 41.55 -3.84 -2.74
CA ASP A 346 41.17 -2.55 -2.17
C ASP A 346 40.51 -1.65 -3.23
N ASN A 347 41.01 -1.68 -4.47
CA ASN A 347 40.39 -1.00 -5.60
C ASN A 347 39.01 -1.57 -5.97
N LEU A 348 38.82 -2.89 -5.88
CA LEU A 348 37.55 -3.53 -6.19
C LEU A 348 36.48 -3.22 -5.13
N ILE A 349 36.87 -3.23 -3.86
CA ILE A 349 36.02 -2.84 -2.72
C ILE A 349 35.64 -1.36 -2.81
N SER A 350 36.60 -0.49 -3.15
CA SER A 350 36.35 0.94 -3.33
C SER A 350 35.39 1.21 -4.49
N ALA A 351 35.54 0.47 -5.59
CA ALA A 351 34.62 0.57 -6.74
C ALA A 351 33.20 0.09 -6.38
N SER A 352 33.04 -0.97 -5.58
CA SER A 352 31.71 -1.45 -5.16
C SER A 352 31.01 -0.47 -4.21
N LEU A 353 31.75 0.20 -3.33
CA LEU A 353 31.19 1.21 -2.42
C LEU A 353 30.72 2.47 -3.15
N SER A 354 31.41 2.87 -4.23
CA SER A 354 31.00 4.02 -5.05
C SER A 354 29.71 3.80 -5.85
N LEU A 355 29.35 2.54 -6.11
CA LEU A 355 28.12 2.15 -6.82
C LEU A 355 26.89 2.18 -5.90
N SER A 356 27.05 1.99 -4.60
CA SER A 356 25.93 2.02 -3.64
C SER A 356 25.44 3.44 -3.29
N ASP A 357 26.21 4.47 -3.63
CA ASP A 357 25.89 5.88 -3.32
C ASP A 357 25.25 6.66 -4.48
N GLN A 358 25.10 6.03 -5.66
CA GLN A 358 24.39 6.59 -6.84
C GLN A 358 23.00 5.98 -6.99
#